data_AF-A0A4P6G9Z6-F1
#
_entry.id   AF-A0A4P6G9Z6-F1
#
_cell.length_a   1.000
_cell.length_b   1.000
_cell.length_c   1.000
_cell.angle_alpha   90.00
_cell.angle_beta   90.00
_cell.angle_gamma   90.00
#
_symmetry.space_group_name_H-M   'P 1'
#
loop_
_entity.id
_entity.type
_entity.pdbx_description
1 polymer ?
#
loop_
_entity_poly.entity_id
_entity_poly.type
_entity_poly.pdbx_seq_one_letter_code
_entity_poly.pdbx_strand_id
1 'polypeptide(L)'
;MLSNIQAKLLIVDDLPENLLALEALIKREDRIVYKALSADEALSLLLQHEFAMAILDVQMPGMNGFELAELMRGTEKTKNIPIVFVSAAGRELNYAFKGYESGAVDFLHKPLDIHAVKSKVNVFVDLYRQSKAMKQQVEALERSRREQEALLKQLQATQNELEQAVRMRDDFMSIVAHELRTPLNGLILETQLRKMHLARDNASAFTLDKMHAMVDRDERQIKSLIRLIEDMLDVSRIRTGKLSIRTSRFDLVQLVSNLLQNFAPQIDAAETSVTFTANQPVVGNWDEFRIEQVISNLLTNALRYGGKGTIDVRVYTQDGQARVEVKDRGIGISEENQRRIFQQFERVSAKTVVAGLGLGLFISEQIVTAHGGSITVESRIGEGALFRVCLPL
;
A
#
# COMPACT_ATOMS: atom_id res chain seq x y z
N MET A 1 18.43 -22.40 -31.16
CA MET A 1 18.66 -22.20 -29.70
C MET A 1 19.67 -23.21 -29.14
N LEU A 2 19.51 -24.51 -29.37
CA LEU A 2 20.47 -25.53 -28.90
C LEU A 2 21.91 -25.32 -29.43
N SER A 3 22.05 -24.81 -30.65
CA SER A 3 23.33 -24.52 -31.31
C SER A 3 24.16 -23.42 -30.63
N ASN A 4 23.57 -22.59 -29.76
CA ASN A 4 24.29 -21.53 -29.03
C ASN A 4 24.91 -22.03 -27.71
N ILE A 5 24.59 -23.26 -27.29
CA ILE A 5 25.15 -23.86 -26.08
C ILE A 5 26.44 -24.59 -26.49
N GLN A 6 27.57 -23.94 -26.21
CA GLN A 6 28.88 -24.51 -26.49
C GLN A 6 29.17 -25.64 -25.50
N ALA A 7 29.35 -26.86 -26.00
CA ALA A 7 29.67 -28.01 -25.18
C ALA A 7 31.17 -28.06 -24.90
N LYS A 8 31.57 -28.30 -23.65
CA LYS A 8 32.97 -28.52 -23.29
C LYS A 8 33.22 -30.02 -23.15
N LEU A 9 34.26 -30.52 -23.78
CA LEU A 9 34.69 -31.92 -23.72
C LEU A 9 36.02 -31.99 -22.98
N LEU A 10 36.19 -32.99 -22.13
CA LEU A 10 37.47 -33.29 -21.49
C LEU A 10 38.04 -34.55 -22.13
N ILE A 11 39.31 -34.53 -22.53
CA ILE A 11 40.05 -35.71 -22.98
C ILE A 11 41.28 -35.86 -22.08
N VAL A 12 41.49 -37.06 -21.55
CA VAL A 12 42.59 -37.36 -20.63
C VAL A 12 43.32 -38.60 -21.15
N ASP A 13 44.61 -38.44 -21.44
CA ASP A 13 45.51 -39.49 -21.93
C ASP A 13 46.94 -39.02 -21.64
N ASP A 14 47.81 -39.93 -21.22
CA ASP A 14 49.20 -39.63 -20.84
C ASP A 14 50.10 -39.40 -22.07
N LEU A 15 49.66 -39.81 -23.26
CA LEU A 15 50.37 -39.64 -24.51
C LEU A 15 49.84 -38.42 -25.30
N PRO A 16 50.68 -37.39 -25.54
CA PRO A 16 50.30 -36.21 -26.30
C PRO A 16 49.75 -36.52 -27.71
N GLU A 17 50.23 -37.59 -28.35
CA GLU A 17 49.79 -38.00 -29.68
C GLU A 17 48.34 -38.48 -29.69
N ASN A 18 47.92 -39.21 -28.65
CA ASN A 18 46.54 -39.70 -28.52
C ASN A 18 45.57 -38.53 -28.31
N LEU A 19 45.96 -37.55 -27.47
CA LEU A 19 45.18 -36.33 -27.25
C LEU A 19 44.99 -35.54 -28.55
N LEU A 20 46.06 -35.38 -29.34
CA LEU A 20 46.00 -34.71 -30.64
C LEU A 20 45.11 -35.46 -31.64
N ALA A 21 45.23 -36.78 -31.71
CA ALA A 21 44.41 -37.61 -32.58
C ALA A 21 42.92 -37.54 -32.21
N LEU A 22 42.59 -37.72 -30.92
CA LEU A 22 41.22 -37.63 -30.42
C LEU A 22 40.63 -36.24 -30.61
N GLU A 23 41.38 -35.17 -30.32
CA GLU A 23 40.95 -33.80 -30.59
C GLU A 23 40.61 -33.62 -32.08
N ALA A 24 41.51 -34.03 -32.99
CA ALA A 24 41.29 -33.90 -34.43
C ALA A 24 40.04 -34.65 -34.92
N LEU A 25 39.69 -35.77 -34.29
CA LEU A 25 38.49 -36.54 -34.63
C LEU A 25 37.19 -35.86 -34.21
N ILE A 26 37.19 -35.14 -33.09
CA ILE A 26 35.96 -34.63 -32.46
C ILE A 26 35.81 -33.10 -32.55
N LYS A 27 36.86 -32.39 -32.95
CA LYS A 27 36.86 -30.92 -33.07
C LYS A 27 35.80 -30.44 -34.05
N ARG A 28 34.98 -29.49 -33.58
CA ARG A 28 33.92 -28.80 -34.34
C ARG A 28 33.73 -27.41 -33.77
N GLU A 29 33.11 -26.51 -34.52
CA GLU A 29 32.84 -25.12 -34.08
C GLU A 29 31.92 -25.04 -32.87
N ASP A 30 31.11 -26.07 -32.66
CA ASP A 30 30.01 -26.10 -31.69
C ASP A 30 30.45 -26.59 -30.30
N ARG A 31 31.73 -26.95 -30.13
CA ARG A 31 32.29 -27.51 -28.89
C ARG A 31 33.74 -27.11 -28.66
N ILE A 32 34.15 -27.07 -27.40
CA ILE A 32 35.54 -26.82 -26.98
C ILE A 32 36.10 -28.12 -26.40
N VAL A 33 37.30 -28.50 -26.84
CA VAL A 33 38.03 -29.64 -26.30
C VAL A 33 39.08 -29.15 -25.32
N TYR A 34 39.04 -29.65 -24.09
CA TYR A 34 40.08 -29.50 -23.09
C TYR A 34 40.85 -30.81 -22.98
N LYS A 35 42.16 -30.70 -22.83
CA LYS A 35 43.08 -31.82 -22.80
C LYS A 35 43.79 -31.84 -21.45
N ALA A 36 44.03 -33.03 -20.93
CA ALA A 36 44.84 -33.24 -19.73
C ALA A 36 45.79 -34.42 -19.96
N LEU A 37 47.04 -34.25 -19.57
CA LEU A 37 48.08 -35.29 -19.65
C LEU A 37 48.13 -36.17 -18.39
N SER A 38 47.34 -35.81 -17.38
CA SER A 38 47.28 -36.54 -16.11
C SER A 38 45.91 -36.38 -15.45
N ALA A 39 45.61 -37.28 -14.51
CA ALA A 39 44.38 -37.19 -13.72
C ALA A 39 44.30 -35.90 -12.87
N ASP A 40 45.43 -35.42 -12.32
CA ASP A 40 45.46 -34.19 -11.51
C ASP A 40 45.13 -32.94 -12.35
N GLU A 41 45.63 -32.88 -13.58
CA GLU A 41 45.27 -31.82 -14.53
C GLU A 41 43.78 -31.90 -14.92
N ALA A 42 43.27 -33.11 -15.13
CA ALA A 42 41.85 -33.33 -15.41
C ALA A 42 40.95 -32.86 -14.25
N LEU A 43 41.29 -33.19 -13.01
CA LEU A 43 40.59 -32.72 -11.81
C LEU A 43 40.63 -31.19 -11.70
N SER A 44 41.78 -30.58 -11.99
CA SER A 44 41.93 -29.12 -11.99
C SER A 44 40.99 -28.45 -13.00
N LEU A 45 40.84 -29.04 -14.20
CA LEU A 45 39.91 -28.55 -15.22
C LEU A 45 38.44 -28.74 -14.81
N LEU A 46 38.11 -29.87 -14.17
CA LEU A 46 36.76 -30.18 -13.67
C LEU A 46 36.28 -29.21 -12.59
N LEU A 47 37.21 -28.58 -11.86
CA LEU A 47 36.88 -27.51 -10.90
C LEU A 47 36.52 -26.19 -11.59
N GLN A 48 37.11 -25.92 -12.76
CA GLN A 48 36.97 -24.64 -13.47
C GLN A 48 35.84 -24.65 -14.50
N HIS A 49 35.46 -25.83 -15.00
CA HIS A 49 34.58 -25.97 -16.14
C HIS A 49 33.52 -27.04 -15.93
N GLU A 50 32.32 -26.75 -16.45
CA GLU A 50 31.24 -27.74 -16.60
C GLU A 50 31.42 -28.44 -17.96
N PHE A 51 31.59 -29.77 -17.94
CA PHE A 51 31.80 -30.58 -19.13
C PHE A 51 30.53 -31.32 -19.55
N ALA A 52 30.34 -31.45 -20.87
CA ALA A 52 29.30 -32.25 -21.48
C ALA A 52 29.63 -33.75 -21.42
N MET A 53 30.91 -34.11 -21.44
CA MET A 53 31.42 -35.47 -21.26
C MET A 53 32.94 -35.45 -21.04
N ALA A 54 33.47 -36.56 -20.54
CA ALA A 54 34.91 -36.85 -20.45
C ALA A 54 35.26 -38.14 -21.23
N ILE A 55 36.37 -38.13 -21.94
CA ILE A 55 36.99 -39.30 -22.56
C ILE A 55 38.27 -39.58 -21.78
N LEU A 56 38.36 -40.74 -21.15
CA LEU A 56 39.46 -41.09 -20.24
C LEU A 56 40.20 -42.30 -20.77
N ASP A 57 41.52 -42.22 -20.93
CA ASP A 57 42.33 -43.41 -21.10
C ASP A 57 42.37 -44.22 -19.81
N VAL A 58 42.29 -45.54 -19.93
CA VAL A 58 42.32 -46.44 -18.76
C VAL A 58 43.73 -46.57 -18.20
N GLN A 59 44.76 -46.56 -19.05
CA GLN A 59 46.14 -46.86 -18.68
C GLN A 59 46.97 -45.59 -18.59
N MET A 60 46.96 -44.94 -17.42
CA MET A 60 47.76 -43.75 -17.16
C MET A 60 48.70 -43.96 -15.97
N PRO A 61 49.91 -43.35 -15.96
CA PRO A 61 50.84 -43.43 -14.84
C PRO A 61 50.32 -42.67 -13.63
N GLY A 62 50.57 -43.22 -12.43
CA GLY A 62 50.07 -42.66 -11.18
C GLY A 62 48.63 -43.08 -10.93
N MET A 63 47.67 -42.25 -11.35
CA MET A 63 46.24 -42.49 -11.19
C MET A 63 45.62 -42.96 -12.51
N ASN A 64 44.96 -44.12 -12.49
CA ASN A 64 44.35 -44.68 -13.70
C ASN A 64 42.97 -44.04 -14.00
N GLY A 65 42.44 -44.27 -15.21
CA GLY A 65 41.18 -43.68 -15.63
C GLY A 65 39.98 -44.05 -14.74
N PHE A 66 39.97 -45.26 -14.16
CA PHE A 66 38.90 -45.70 -13.27
C PHE A 66 38.92 -44.97 -11.92
N GLU A 67 40.11 -44.76 -11.34
CA GLU A 67 40.28 -43.98 -10.09
C GLU A 67 39.85 -42.53 -10.30
N LEU A 68 40.22 -41.91 -11.43
CA LEU A 68 39.75 -40.57 -11.79
C LEU A 68 38.22 -40.52 -11.91
N ALA A 69 37.61 -41.54 -12.54
CA ALA A 69 36.17 -41.62 -12.66
C ALA A 69 35.47 -41.78 -11.30
N GLU A 70 36.03 -42.54 -10.35
CA GLU A 70 35.50 -42.63 -8.99
C GLU A 70 35.52 -41.27 -8.29
N LEU A 71 36.62 -40.52 -8.41
CA LEU A 71 36.71 -39.15 -7.87
C LEU A 71 35.68 -38.21 -8.51
N MET A 72 35.48 -38.31 -9.83
CA MET A 72 34.44 -37.56 -10.54
C MET A 72 33.04 -37.90 -10.02
N ARG A 73 32.76 -39.18 -9.73
CA ARG A 73 31.47 -39.64 -9.16
C ARG A 73 31.28 -39.22 -7.70
N GLY A 74 32.36 -39.08 -6.94
CA GLY A 74 32.33 -38.61 -5.55
C GLY A 74 31.97 -37.14 -5.36
N THR A 75 31.96 -36.33 -6.43
CA THR A 75 31.75 -34.88 -6.36
C THR A 75 30.44 -34.46 -7.02
N GLU A 76 29.58 -33.72 -6.29
CA GLU A 76 28.21 -33.34 -6.72
C GLU A 76 28.15 -32.64 -8.09
N LYS A 77 29.17 -31.83 -8.42
CA LYS A 77 29.24 -31.10 -9.69
C LYS A 77 29.62 -31.98 -10.89
N THR A 78 30.36 -33.06 -10.66
CA THR A 78 30.94 -33.89 -11.74
C THR A 78 30.31 -35.28 -11.81
N LYS A 79 29.54 -35.68 -10.80
CA LYS A 79 28.97 -37.03 -10.69
C LYS A 79 28.06 -37.44 -11.83
N ASN A 80 27.49 -36.47 -12.55
CA ASN A 80 26.58 -36.70 -13.67
C ASN A 80 27.26 -36.56 -15.04
N ILE A 81 28.56 -36.23 -15.09
CA ILE A 81 29.27 -36.11 -16.35
C ILE A 81 29.37 -37.51 -16.98
N PRO A 82 28.95 -37.69 -18.25
CA PRO A 82 29.16 -38.94 -18.98
C PRO A 82 30.65 -39.21 -19.18
N ILE A 83 31.09 -40.43 -18.91
CA ILE A 83 32.49 -40.85 -19.03
C ILE A 83 32.59 -41.92 -20.12
N VAL A 84 33.51 -41.74 -21.07
CA VAL A 84 33.81 -42.72 -22.10
C VAL A 84 35.25 -43.19 -21.92
N PHE A 85 35.44 -44.46 -21.56
CA PHE A 85 36.76 -45.03 -21.38
C PHE A 85 37.38 -45.46 -22.70
N VAL A 86 38.66 -45.22 -22.88
CA VAL A 86 39.47 -45.76 -23.97
C VAL A 86 40.37 -46.86 -23.42
N SER A 87 40.20 -48.09 -23.92
CA SER A 87 40.87 -49.29 -23.41
C SER A 87 41.50 -50.13 -24.52
N ALA A 88 42.60 -50.80 -24.21
CA ALA A 88 43.22 -51.80 -25.09
C ALA A 88 42.43 -53.12 -25.06
N ALA A 89 42.21 -53.73 -26.22
CA ALA A 89 41.39 -54.94 -26.32
C ALA A 89 41.95 -56.10 -25.47
N GLY A 90 41.09 -56.71 -24.65
CA GLY A 90 41.23 -58.13 -24.25
C GLY A 90 41.43 -58.49 -22.78
N ARG A 91 41.63 -57.56 -21.82
CA ARG A 91 41.84 -57.95 -20.40
C ARG A 91 41.20 -57.09 -19.30
N GLU A 92 40.48 -56.03 -19.63
CA GLU A 92 40.03 -55.03 -18.64
C GLU A 92 38.52 -55.08 -18.30
N LEU A 93 37.77 -55.97 -18.96
CA LEU A 93 36.32 -56.18 -18.74
C LEU A 93 35.99 -56.68 -17.32
N ASN A 94 36.95 -57.23 -16.57
CA ASN A 94 36.70 -57.70 -15.20
C ASN A 94 36.61 -56.56 -14.17
N TYR A 95 37.17 -55.37 -14.45
CA TYR A 95 36.96 -54.17 -13.62
C TYR A 95 35.64 -53.46 -13.96
N ALA A 96 35.06 -53.72 -15.14
CA ALA A 96 33.81 -53.09 -15.60
C ALA A 96 32.56 -53.51 -14.81
N PHE A 97 32.61 -54.61 -14.04
CA PHE A 97 31.42 -55.21 -13.43
C PHE A 97 31.17 -54.88 -11.95
N LYS A 98 32.11 -54.25 -11.23
CA LYS A 98 32.01 -54.11 -9.75
C LYS A 98 31.52 -52.75 -9.22
N GLY A 99 31.32 -51.73 -10.06
CA GLY A 99 30.95 -50.39 -9.54
C GLY A 99 30.19 -49.43 -10.45
N TYR A 100 29.91 -49.79 -11.71
CA TYR A 100 29.44 -48.82 -12.72
C TYR A 100 28.10 -49.19 -13.38
N GLU A 101 27.09 -49.50 -12.57
CA GLU A 101 25.72 -49.80 -13.03
C GLU A 101 24.87 -48.54 -13.36
N SER A 102 25.44 -47.33 -13.38
CA SER A 102 24.66 -46.08 -13.46
C SER A 102 24.35 -45.55 -14.87
N GLY A 103 24.63 -46.29 -15.95
CA GLY A 103 24.25 -45.91 -17.32
C GLY A 103 24.97 -44.68 -17.91
N ALA A 104 25.90 -44.06 -17.18
CA ALA A 104 26.66 -42.87 -17.58
C ALA A 104 28.14 -43.17 -17.92
N VAL A 105 28.45 -44.46 -18.17
CA VAL A 105 29.79 -44.95 -18.51
C VAL A 105 29.71 -45.78 -19.79
N ASP A 106 30.56 -45.46 -20.76
CA ASP A 106 30.65 -46.13 -22.06
C ASP A 106 32.12 -46.45 -22.39
N PHE A 107 32.38 -47.31 -23.38
CA PHE A 107 33.72 -47.79 -23.71
C PHE A 107 34.03 -47.65 -25.21
N LEU A 108 35.31 -47.39 -25.50
CA LEU A 108 35.92 -47.36 -26.82
C LEU A 108 37.16 -48.27 -26.80
N HIS A 109 37.29 -49.14 -27.80
CA HIS A 109 38.41 -50.06 -27.91
C HIS A 109 39.47 -49.53 -28.88
N LYS A 110 40.75 -49.66 -28.53
CA LYS A 110 41.88 -49.42 -29.44
C LYS A 110 42.04 -50.62 -30.39
N PRO A 111 42.22 -50.44 -31.72
CA PRO A 111 42.29 -49.16 -32.43
C PRO A 111 40.92 -48.48 -32.54
N LEU A 112 40.89 -47.16 -32.31
CA LEU A 112 39.66 -46.36 -32.27
C LEU A 112 38.95 -46.31 -33.62
N ASP A 113 37.69 -46.73 -33.65
CA ASP A 113 36.82 -46.54 -34.81
C ASP A 113 36.33 -45.08 -34.89
N ILE A 114 36.66 -44.41 -35.99
CA ILE A 114 36.36 -42.99 -36.22
C ILE A 114 34.85 -42.70 -36.12
N HIS A 115 34.01 -43.58 -36.67
CA HIS A 115 32.56 -43.41 -36.67
C HIS A 115 31.98 -43.63 -35.27
N ALA A 116 32.50 -44.60 -34.51
CA ALA A 116 32.08 -44.88 -33.15
C ALA A 116 32.39 -43.70 -32.22
N VAL A 117 33.61 -43.15 -32.27
CA VAL A 117 34.00 -41.99 -31.44
C VAL A 117 33.11 -40.79 -31.77
N LYS A 118 33.00 -40.42 -33.05
CA LYS A 118 32.18 -39.26 -33.47
C LYS A 118 30.72 -39.41 -33.06
N SER A 119 30.14 -40.60 -33.22
CA SER A 119 28.74 -40.84 -32.89
C SER A 119 28.48 -40.71 -31.39
N LYS A 120 29.31 -41.33 -30.54
CA LYS A 120 29.17 -41.22 -29.08
C LYS A 120 29.30 -39.78 -28.61
N VAL A 121 30.32 -39.05 -29.08
CA VAL A 121 30.51 -37.65 -28.69
C VAL A 121 29.31 -36.80 -29.11
N ASN A 122 28.77 -36.99 -30.31
CA ASN A 122 27.59 -36.22 -30.75
C ASN A 122 26.36 -36.49 -29.87
N VAL A 123 26.08 -37.74 -29.51
CA VAL A 123 24.94 -38.08 -28.63
C VAL A 123 25.05 -37.38 -27.27
N PHE A 124 26.22 -37.42 -26.62
CA PHE A 124 26.38 -36.79 -25.31
C PHE A 124 26.35 -35.25 -25.39
N VAL A 125 26.90 -34.66 -26.46
CA VAL A 125 26.81 -33.22 -26.70
C VAL A 125 25.35 -32.78 -26.88
N ASP A 126 24.56 -33.53 -27.66
CA ASP A 126 23.15 -33.20 -27.88
C ASP A 126 22.32 -33.33 -26.60
N LEU A 127 22.54 -34.40 -25.82
CA LEU A 127 21.90 -34.58 -24.51
C LEU A 127 22.25 -33.46 -23.54
N TYR A 128 23.53 -33.06 -23.47
CA TYR A 128 23.97 -31.94 -22.64
C TYR A 128 23.26 -30.63 -23.01
N ARG A 129 23.17 -30.34 -24.32
CA ARG A 129 22.49 -29.14 -24.81
C ARG A 129 21.01 -29.15 -24.48
N GLN A 130 20.34 -30.28 -24.67
CA GLN A 130 18.93 -30.43 -24.34
C GLN A 130 18.69 -30.22 -22.84
N SER A 131 19.49 -30.87 -21.98
CA SER A 131 19.39 -30.71 -20.53
C SER A 131 19.60 -29.26 -20.09
N LYS A 132 20.62 -28.59 -20.65
CA LYS A 132 20.95 -27.19 -20.34
C LYS A 132 19.87 -26.22 -20.82
N ALA A 133 19.34 -26.41 -22.03
CA ALA A 133 18.24 -25.60 -22.55
C ALA A 133 16.96 -25.76 -21.72
N MET A 134 16.62 -27.01 -21.36
CA MET A 134 15.46 -27.30 -20.52
C MET A 134 15.57 -26.62 -19.16
N LYS A 135 16.74 -26.72 -18.52
CA LYS A 135 16.99 -26.05 -17.22
C LYS A 135 16.81 -24.54 -17.31
N GLN A 136 17.36 -23.90 -18.34
CA GLN A 136 17.19 -22.46 -18.57
C GLN A 136 15.72 -22.09 -18.81
N GLN A 137 14.96 -22.94 -19.52
CA GLN A 137 13.55 -22.70 -19.77
C GLN A 137 12.70 -22.82 -18.51
N VAL A 138 12.97 -23.80 -17.64
CA VAL A 138 12.30 -23.95 -16.34
C VAL A 138 12.59 -22.75 -15.45
N GLU A 139 13.86 -22.34 -15.34
CA GLU A 139 14.23 -21.16 -14.54
C GLU A 139 13.56 -19.87 -15.07
N ALA A 140 13.48 -19.70 -16.38
CA ALA A 140 12.79 -18.55 -16.99
C ALA A 140 11.28 -18.58 -16.73
N LEU A 141 10.65 -19.76 -16.82
CA LEU A 141 9.22 -19.93 -16.54
C LEU A 141 8.91 -19.66 -15.07
N GLU A 142 9.74 -20.16 -14.14
CA GLU A 142 9.59 -19.88 -12.70
C GLU A 142 9.71 -18.39 -12.39
N ARG A 143 10.65 -17.68 -13.03
CA ARG A 143 10.77 -16.21 -12.88
C ARG A 143 9.51 -15.50 -13.37
N SER A 144 9.06 -15.82 -14.58
CA SER A 144 7.84 -15.24 -15.16
C SER A 144 6.61 -15.51 -14.28
N ARG A 145 6.48 -16.74 -13.75
CA ARG A 145 5.39 -17.11 -12.84
C ARG A 145 5.41 -16.28 -11.55
N ARG A 146 6.60 -16.06 -10.96
CA ARG A 146 6.74 -15.22 -9.76
C ARG A 146 6.39 -13.77 -10.03
N GLU A 147 6.81 -13.22 -11.18
CA GLU A 147 6.45 -11.86 -11.60
C GLU A 147 4.93 -11.73 -11.79
N GLN A 148 4.29 -12.70 -12.44
CA GLN A 148 2.85 -12.71 -12.64
C GLN A 148 2.08 -12.82 -11.32
N GLU A 149 2.53 -13.67 -10.38
CA GLU A 149 1.95 -13.78 -9.04
C GLU A 149 2.06 -12.46 -8.26
N ALA A 150 3.19 -11.75 -8.36
CA ALA A 150 3.37 -10.44 -7.73
C ALA A 150 2.44 -9.38 -8.34
N LEU A 151 2.33 -9.34 -9.67
CA LEU A 151 1.44 -8.41 -10.37
C LEU A 151 -0.03 -8.65 -10.03
N LEU A 152 -0.46 -9.91 -9.97
CA LEU A 152 -1.83 -10.26 -9.57
C LEU A 152 -2.16 -9.79 -8.15
N LYS A 153 -1.23 -9.95 -7.20
CA LYS A 153 -1.41 -9.44 -5.83
C LYS A 153 -1.55 -7.92 -5.82
N GLN A 154 -0.73 -7.21 -6.59
CA GLN A 154 -0.81 -5.75 -6.69
C GLN A 154 -2.13 -5.28 -7.33
N LEU A 155 -2.58 -5.95 -8.39
CA LEU A 155 -3.87 -5.66 -9.02
C LEU A 155 -5.03 -5.86 -8.05
N GLN A 156 -5.03 -6.95 -7.29
CA GLN A 156 -6.09 -7.23 -6.32
C GLN A 156 -6.11 -6.22 -5.17
N ALA A 157 -4.94 -5.79 -4.69
CA ALA A 157 -4.85 -4.71 -3.69
C ALA A 157 -5.44 -3.40 -4.24
N THR A 158 -5.04 -3.01 -5.45
CA THR A 158 -5.52 -1.79 -6.11
C THR A 158 -7.03 -1.84 -6.38
N GLN A 159 -7.56 -3.01 -6.78
CA GLN A 159 -8.98 -3.21 -7.00
C GLN A 159 -9.77 -3.04 -5.69
N ASN A 160 -9.30 -3.64 -4.59
CA ASN A 160 -9.95 -3.50 -3.29
C ASN A 160 -9.97 -2.04 -2.82
N GLU A 161 -8.88 -1.30 -3.01
CA GLU A 161 -8.82 0.14 -2.69
C GLU A 161 -9.83 0.94 -3.52
N LEU A 162 -9.93 0.65 -4.82
CA LEU A 162 -10.89 1.30 -5.71
C LEU A 162 -12.34 0.99 -5.30
N GLU A 163 -12.65 -0.28 -5.02
CA GLU A 163 -13.99 -0.68 -4.58
C GLU A 163 -14.37 0.00 -3.27
N GLN A 164 -13.44 0.10 -2.32
CA GLN A 164 -13.65 0.83 -1.08
C GLN A 164 -13.88 2.33 -1.34
N ALA A 165 -13.11 2.95 -2.23
CA ALA A 165 -13.27 4.35 -2.61
C ALA A 165 -14.61 4.63 -3.31
N VAL A 166 -15.07 3.71 -4.18
CA VAL A 166 -16.38 3.79 -4.83
C VAL A 166 -17.50 3.67 -3.79
N ARG A 167 -17.40 2.70 -2.88
CA ARG A 167 -18.39 2.52 -1.82
C ARG A 167 -18.50 3.75 -0.92
N MET A 168 -17.37 4.31 -0.48
CA MET A 168 -17.35 5.55 0.30
C MET A 168 -17.99 6.73 -0.46
N ARG A 169 -17.77 6.83 -1.77
CA ARG A 169 -18.42 7.84 -2.62
C ARG A 169 -19.94 7.66 -2.63
N ASP A 170 -20.42 6.44 -2.77
CA ASP A 170 -21.85 6.15 -2.88
C ASP A 170 -22.55 6.35 -1.52
N ASP A 171 -21.92 5.94 -0.43
CA ASP A 171 -22.38 6.19 0.94
C ASP A 171 -22.46 7.70 1.22
N PHE A 172 -21.44 8.47 0.80
CA PHE A 172 -21.46 9.94 0.89
C PHE A 172 -22.66 10.55 0.15
N MET A 173 -22.89 10.16 -1.10
CA MET A 173 -24.01 10.67 -1.89
C MET A 173 -25.36 10.33 -1.26
N SER A 174 -25.48 9.15 -0.65
CA SER A 174 -26.70 8.73 0.07
C SER A 174 -26.97 9.60 1.30
N ILE A 175 -25.93 9.85 2.12
CA ILE A 175 -26.03 10.70 3.32
C ILE A 175 -26.39 12.14 2.92
N VAL A 176 -25.71 12.68 1.92
CA VAL A 176 -25.99 14.02 1.35
C VAL A 176 -27.44 14.14 0.92
N ALA A 177 -27.94 13.15 0.16
CA ALA A 177 -29.33 13.16 -0.30
C ALA A 177 -30.32 13.12 0.86
N HIS A 178 -30.06 12.33 1.91
CA HIS A 178 -30.91 12.25 3.09
C HIS A 178 -30.94 13.57 3.88
N GLU A 179 -29.78 14.15 4.14
CA GLU A 179 -29.64 15.38 4.93
C GLU A 179 -30.16 16.61 4.19
N LEU A 180 -30.15 16.64 2.85
CA LEU A 180 -30.83 17.67 2.07
C LEU A 180 -32.34 17.47 2.04
N ARG A 181 -32.81 16.22 1.93
CA ARG A 181 -34.24 15.90 1.86
C ARG A 181 -34.99 16.30 3.12
N THR A 182 -34.38 16.16 4.30
CA THR A 182 -35.01 16.48 5.59
C THR A 182 -35.47 17.95 5.72
N PRO A 183 -34.59 18.97 5.63
CA PRO A 183 -34.99 20.37 5.69
C PRO A 183 -35.88 20.78 4.50
N LEU A 184 -35.64 20.21 3.31
CA LEU A 184 -36.46 20.48 2.13
C LEU A 184 -37.90 19.98 2.30
N ASN A 185 -38.09 18.76 2.84
CA ASN A 185 -39.41 18.23 3.15
C ASN A 185 -40.13 19.08 4.21
N GLY A 186 -39.39 19.67 5.16
CA GLY A 186 -39.91 20.66 6.10
C GLY A 186 -40.52 21.86 5.39
N LEU A 187 -39.75 22.50 4.49
CA LEU A 187 -40.23 23.63 3.68
C LEU A 187 -41.43 23.24 2.81
N ILE A 188 -41.41 22.06 2.19
CA ILE A 188 -42.52 21.54 1.38
C ILE A 188 -43.79 21.41 2.22
N LEU A 189 -43.69 20.78 3.41
CA LEU A 189 -44.82 20.58 4.29
C LEU A 189 -45.39 21.91 4.79
N GLU A 190 -44.53 22.85 5.22
CA GLU A 190 -44.98 24.17 5.65
C GLU A 190 -45.68 24.93 4.51
N THR A 191 -45.14 24.84 3.29
CA THR A 191 -45.76 25.44 2.10
C THR A 191 -47.13 24.82 1.79
N GLN A 192 -47.26 23.49 1.89
CA GLN A 192 -48.53 22.79 1.70
C GLN A 192 -49.58 23.16 2.75
N LEU A 193 -49.18 23.25 4.02
CA LEU A 193 -50.06 23.69 5.11
C LEU A 193 -50.58 25.12 4.90
N ARG A 194 -49.70 26.03 4.47
CA ARG A 194 -50.09 27.42 4.13
C ARG A 194 -51.07 27.44 2.96
N LYS A 195 -50.80 26.65 1.90
CA LYS A 195 -51.72 26.52 0.75
C LYS A 195 -53.09 25.99 1.17
N MET A 196 -53.15 25.03 2.10
CA MET A 196 -54.39 24.52 2.68
C MET A 196 -55.16 25.58 3.48
N HIS A 197 -54.46 26.38 4.31
CA HIS A 197 -55.11 27.45 5.07
C HIS A 197 -55.67 28.54 4.17
N LEU A 198 -54.96 28.91 3.10
CA LEU A 198 -55.43 29.86 2.09
C LEU A 198 -56.66 29.32 1.34
N ALA A 199 -56.66 28.05 0.93
CA ALA A 199 -57.79 27.44 0.23
C ALA A 199 -59.06 27.33 1.10
N ARG A 200 -58.95 27.44 2.42
CA ARG A 200 -60.05 27.41 3.38
C ARG A 200 -60.43 28.80 3.93
N ASP A 201 -59.88 29.88 3.36
CA ASP A 201 -60.05 31.26 3.85
C ASP A 201 -59.77 31.43 5.35
N ASN A 202 -58.84 30.63 5.91
CA ASN A 202 -58.52 30.67 7.33
C ASN A 202 -57.54 31.82 7.65
N ALA A 203 -58.03 33.06 7.59
CA ALA A 203 -57.25 34.27 7.86
C ALA A 203 -56.60 34.27 9.26
N SER A 204 -57.20 33.57 10.24
CA SER A 204 -56.66 33.44 11.61
C SER A 204 -55.32 32.68 11.69
N ALA A 205 -54.98 31.91 10.66
CA ALA A 205 -53.68 31.25 10.54
C ALA A 205 -52.56 32.18 10.08
N PHE A 206 -52.90 33.37 9.56
CA PHE A 206 -51.99 34.34 8.96
C PHE A 206 -52.00 35.69 9.69
N THR A 207 -52.16 35.67 11.01
CA THR A 207 -51.92 36.87 11.83
C THR A 207 -50.46 37.32 11.70
N LEU A 208 -50.20 38.61 11.90
CA LEU A 208 -48.86 39.21 11.73
C LEU A 208 -47.77 38.43 12.52
N ASP A 209 -48.03 38.10 13.78
CA ASP A 209 -47.10 37.32 14.62
C ASP A 209 -46.85 35.91 14.07
N LYS A 210 -47.88 35.24 13.55
CA LYS A 210 -47.73 33.90 12.96
C LYS A 210 -46.99 33.95 11.63
N MET A 211 -47.19 35.00 10.84
CA MET A 211 -46.45 35.23 9.60
C MET A 211 -44.97 35.47 9.88
N HIS A 212 -44.62 36.31 10.86
CA HIS A 212 -43.24 36.47 11.31
C HIS A 212 -42.63 35.13 11.73
N ALA A 213 -43.32 34.36 12.59
CA ALA A 213 -42.85 33.05 13.02
C ALA A 213 -42.75 32.00 11.90
N MET A 214 -43.52 32.15 10.81
CA MET A 214 -43.41 31.31 9.60
C MET A 214 -42.16 31.69 8.79
N VAL A 215 -41.96 32.98 8.53
CA VAL A 215 -40.78 33.48 7.79
C VAL A 215 -39.49 33.16 8.54
N ASP A 216 -39.45 33.33 9.87
CA ASP A 216 -38.30 32.98 10.69
C ASP A 216 -37.98 31.48 10.65
N ARG A 217 -39.00 30.62 10.49
CA ARG A 217 -38.79 29.17 10.32
C ARG A 217 -38.22 28.84 8.94
N ASP A 218 -38.76 29.46 7.88
CA ASP A 218 -38.23 29.29 6.52
C ASP A 218 -36.78 29.76 6.44
N GLU A 219 -36.48 30.93 6.99
CA GLU A 219 -35.13 31.51 6.97
C GLU A 219 -34.13 30.61 7.69
N ARG A 220 -34.51 30.04 8.85
CA ARG A 220 -33.68 29.05 9.55
C ARG A 220 -33.45 27.78 8.73
N GLN A 221 -34.48 27.26 8.05
CA GLN A 221 -34.34 26.09 7.19
C GLN A 221 -33.45 26.37 5.96
N ILE A 222 -33.58 27.55 5.34
CA ILE A 222 -32.75 27.99 4.21
C ILE A 222 -31.30 28.19 4.64
N LYS A 223 -31.05 28.87 5.77
CA LYS A 223 -29.70 29.03 6.33
C LYS A 223 -29.05 27.68 6.64
N SER A 224 -29.83 26.72 7.16
CA SER A 224 -29.35 25.36 7.38
C SER A 224 -28.99 24.66 6.07
N LEU A 225 -29.79 24.80 5.00
CA LEU A 225 -29.47 24.23 3.68
C LEU A 225 -28.20 24.81 3.08
N ILE A 226 -28.01 26.13 3.18
CA ILE A 226 -26.80 26.81 2.71
C ILE A 226 -25.56 26.25 3.42
N ARG A 227 -25.61 26.15 4.76
CA ARG A 227 -24.52 25.58 5.54
C ARG A 227 -24.18 24.14 5.13
N LEU A 228 -25.20 23.30 4.88
CA LEU A 228 -24.97 21.92 4.41
C LEU A 228 -24.26 21.88 3.05
N ILE A 229 -24.63 22.78 2.13
CA ILE A 229 -23.99 22.89 0.80
C ILE A 229 -22.54 23.36 0.93
N GLU A 230 -22.29 24.36 1.78
CA GLU A 230 -20.94 24.86 2.06
C GLU A 230 -20.04 23.77 2.66
N ASP A 231 -20.54 23.03 3.65
CA ASP A 231 -19.83 21.89 4.25
C ASP A 231 -19.48 20.83 3.18
N MET A 232 -20.37 20.54 2.23
CA MET A 232 -20.12 19.60 1.13
C MET A 232 -19.06 20.11 0.14
N LEU A 233 -19.09 21.40 -0.19
CA LEU A 233 -18.10 22.02 -1.05
C LEU A 233 -16.71 22.03 -0.39
N ASP A 234 -16.66 22.26 0.92
CA ASP A 234 -15.41 22.19 1.68
C ASP A 234 -14.83 20.78 1.69
N VAL A 235 -15.65 19.74 1.94
CA VAL A 235 -15.18 18.34 1.85
C VAL A 235 -14.65 18.02 0.45
N SER A 236 -15.32 18.48 -0.61
CA SER A 236 -14.86 18.28 -1.99
C SER A 236 -13.52 18.98 -2.27
N ARG A 237 -13.34 20.22 -1.79
CA ARG A 237 -12.10 20.98 -1.93
C ARG A 237 -10.95 20.37 -1.13
N ILE A 238 -11.23 19.89 0.08
CA ILE A 238 -10.27 19.17 0.92
C ILE A 238 -9.79 17.91 0.21
N ARG A 239 -10.71 17.07 -0.28
CA ARG A 239 -10.38 15.81 -0.96
C ARG A 239 -9.55 16.01 -2.23
N THR A 240 -9.75 17.13 -2.94
CA THR A 240 -8.98 17.46 -4.14
C THR A 240 -7.67 18.21 -3.84
N GLY A 241 -7.36 18.46 -2.57
CA GLY A 241 -6.18 19.23 -2.15
C GLY A 241 -6.26 20.72 -2.54
N LYS A 242 -7.44 21.22 -2.89
CA LYS A 242 -7.68 22.58 -3.39
C LYS A 242 -8.24 23.52 -2.32
N LEU A 243 -8.16 23.17 -1.04
CA LEU A 243 -8.56 24.07 0.04
C LEU A 243 -7.60 25.28 0.06
N SER A 244 -8.00 26.37 -0.57
CA SER A 244 -7.20 27.59 -0.61
C SER A 244 -7.36 28.35 0.70
N ILE A 245 -6.27 28.51 1.45
CA ILE A 245 -6.19 29.35 2.64
C ILE A 245 -5.75 30.74 2.22
N ARG A 246 -6.50 31.76 2.61
CA ARG A 246 -6.14 33.17 2.40
C ARG A 246 -5.79 33.78 3.74
N THR A 247 -4.51 33.81 4.06
CA THR A 247 -4.05 34.32 5.35
C THR A 247 -4.11 35.85 5.40
N SER A 248 -4.60 36.36 6.53
CA SER A 248 -4.59 37.77 6.92
C SER A 248 -4.06 37.88 8.35
N ARG A 249 -3.54 39.06 8.71
CA ARG A 249 -3.07 39.35 10.06
C ARG A 249 -4.24 39.89 10.89
N PHE A 250 -4.67 39.18 11.93
CA PHE A 250 -5.76 39.62 12.82
C PHE A 250 -5.54 39.14 14.27
N ASP A 251 -6.30 39.71 15.20
CA ASP A 251 -6.30 39.31 16.62
C ASP A 251 -7.35 38.22 16.89
N LEU A 252 -6.89 37.03 17.28
CA LEU A 252 -7.73 35.89 17.57
C LEU A 252 -8.65 36.12 18.78
N VAL A 253 -8.21 36.92 19.75
CA VAL A 253 -9.03 37.29 20.92
C VAL A 253 -10.24 38.11 20.48
N GLN A 254 -10.03 39.05 19.57
CA GLN A 254 -11.10 39.88 19.01
C GLN A 254 -12.08 39.05 18.19
N LEU A 255 -11.60 38.13 17.35
CA LEU A 255 -12.44 37.22 16.57
C LEU A 255 -13.35 36.38 17.48
N VAL A 256 -12.78 35.73 18.51
CA VAL A 256 -13.55 34.91 19.45
C VAL A 256 -14.55 35.75 20.24
N SER A 257 -14.18 36.96 20.66
CA SER A 257 -15.09 37.86 21.36
C SER A 257 -16.29 38.27 20.50
N ASN A 258 -16.06 38.63 19.24
CA ASN A 258 -17.11 38.95 18.27
C ASN A 258 -18.04 37.75 18.03
N LEU A 259 -17.46 36.55 17.90
CA LEU A 259 -18.24 35.31 17.79
C LEU A 259 -19.13 35.08 19.00
N LEU A 260 -18.61 35.23 20.23
CA LEU A 260 -19.41 35.05 21.43
C LEU A 260 -20.57 36.05 21.53
N GLN A 261 -20.38 37.29 21.07
CA GLN A 261 -21.47 38.27 20.97
C GLN A 261 -22.55 37.84 19.96
N ASN A 262 -22.13 37.32 18.80
CA ASN A 262 -23.06 36.80 17.79
C ASN A 262 -23.85 35.57 18.28
N PHE A 263 -23.24 34.77 19.15
CA PHE A 263 -23.88 33.59 19.76
C PHE A 263 -24.73 33.92 21.00
N ALA A 264 -24.72 35.15 21.52
CA ALA A 264 -25.45 35.52 22.73
C ALA A 264 -26.94 35.13 22.71
N PRO A 265 -27.72 35.36 21.62
CA PRO A 265 -29.12 34.96 21.56
C PRO A 265 -29.32 33.44 21.64
N GLN A 266 -28.35 32.66 21.14
CA GLN A 266 -28.40 31.19 21.12
C GLN A 266 -27.97 30.61 22.47
N ILE A 267 -27.00 31.24 23.13
CA ILE A 267 -26.57 30.94 24.49
C ILE A 267 -27.73 31.15 25.47
N ASP A 268 -28.42 32.29 25.37
CA ASP A 268 -29.60 32.61 26.19
C ASP A 268 -30.74 31.61 25.95
N ALA A 269 -31.03 31.29 24.69
CA ALA A 269 -32.04 30.29 24.34
C ALA A 269 -31.71 28.87 24.82
N ALA A 270 -30.42 28.55 24.97
CA ALA A 270 -29.94 27.28 25.50
C ALA A 270 -29.85 27.24 27.03
N GLU A 271 -30.26 28.32 27.72
CA GLU A 271 -30.17 28.48 29.19
C GLU A 271 -28.76 28.18 29.74
N THR A 272 -27.72 28.54 28.98
CA THR A 272 -26.32 28.21 29.27
C THR A 272 -25.53 29.48 29.55
N SER A 273 -24.51 29.41 30.41
CA SER A 273 -23.56 30.51 30.60
C SER A 273 -22.25 30.25 29.87
N VAL A 274 -21.63 31.31 29.33
CA VAL A 274 -20.31 31.22 28.71
C VAL A 274 -19.32 32.09 29.49
N THR A 275 -18.18 31.53 29.87
CA THR A 275 -17.06 32.30 30.43
C THR A 275 -15.98 32.46 29.37
N PHE A 276 -15.53 33.69 29.15
CA PHE A 276 -14.44 33.99 28.22
C PHE A 276 -13.23 34.50 28.98
N THR A 277 -12.09 33.84 28.83
CA THR A 277 -10.82 34.26 29.43
C THR A 277 -9.76 34.47 28.35
N ALA A 278 -9.21 35.67 28.27
CA ALA A 278 -8.08 35.99 27.41
C ALA A 278 -7.04 36.79 28.20
N ASN A 279 -5.78 36.35 28.18
CA ASN A 279 -4.71 36.97 28.96
C ASN A 279 -4.09 38.18 28.24
N GLN A 280 -3.94 38.10 26.91
CA GLN A 280 -3.32 39.10 26.05
C GLN A 280 -3.81 38.96 24.60
N PRO A 281 -3.76 40.01 23.77
CA PRO A 281 -4.02 39.92 22.33
C PRO A 281 -3.17 38.85 21.66
N VAL A 282 -3.77 38.03 20.79
CA VAL A 282 -3.09 36.93 20.10
C VAL A 282 -3.15 37.20 18.60
N VAL A 283 -2.13 37.90 18.09
CA VAL A 283 -2.04 38.32 16.69
C VAL A 283 -1.16 37.34 15.92
N GLY A 284 -1.69 36.77 14.83
CA GLY A 284 -0.96 35.90 13.91
C GLY A 284 -1.52 35.97 12.50
N ASN A 285 -1.00 35.12 11.60
CA ASN A 285 -1.36 35.11 10.18
C ASN A 285 -2.17 33.85 9.83
N TRP A 286 -3.49 33.98 9.77
CA TRP A 286 -4.40 32.87 9.45
C TRP A 286 -5.54 33.32 8.55
N ASP A 287 -6.32 32.40 8.00
CA ASP A 287 -7.54 32.74 7.27
C ASP A 287 -8.68 32.97 8.27
N GLU A 288 -9.01 34.25 8.48
CA GLU A 288 -10.00 34.71 9.46
C GLU A 288 -11.34 33.96 9.31
N PHE A 289 -11.85 33.83 8.08
CA PHE A 289 -13.11 33.16 7.79
C PHE A 289 -13.07 31.67 8.15
N ARG A 290 -11.95 31.00 7.85
CA ARG A 290 -11.80 29.57 8.17
C ARG A 290 -11.60 29.32 9.65
N ILE A 291 -10.87 30.18 10.35
CA ILE A 291 -10.73 30.08 11.81
C ILE A 291 -12.06 30.37 12.51
N GLU A 292 -12.82 31.35 12.01
CA GLU A 292 -14.19 31.61 12.46
C GLU A 292 -15.07 30.36 12.33
N GLN A 293 -15.01 29.66 11.19
CA GLN A 293 -15.74 28.42 10.94
C GLN A 293 -15.38 27.31 11.95
N VAL A 294 -14.09 27.13 12.27
CA VAL A 294 -13.62 26.16 13.28
C VAL A 294 -14.22 26.47 14.64
N ILE A 295 -14.10 27.72 15.10
CA ILE A 295 -14.53 28.13 16.45
C ILE A 295 -16.06 28.07 16.54
N SER A 296 -16.77 28.56 15.53
CA SER A 296 -18.23 28.49 15.43
C SER A 296 -18.74 27.05 15.50
N ASN A 297 -18.05 26.11 14.85
CA ASN A 297 -18.38 24.69 14.92
C ASN A 297 -18.19 24.12 16.33
N LEU A 298 -17.08 24.45 17.02
CA LEU A 298 -16.83 24.02 18.40
C LEU A 298 -17.87 24.60 19.37
N LEU A 299 -18.22 25.88 19.25
CA LEU A 299 -19.24 26.54 20.06
C LEU A 299 -20.63 25.94 19.83
N THR A 300 -21.00 25.67 18.57
CA THR A 300 -22.27 25.02 18.23
C THR A 300 -22.35 23.62 18.86
N ASN A 301 -21.24 22.86 18.83
CA ASN A 301 -21.19 21.54 19.46
C ASN A 301 -21.29 21.65 20.99
N ALA A 302 -20.59 22.59 21.60
CA ALA A 302 -20.67 22.83 23.04
C ALA A 302 -22.10 23.21 23.49
N LEU A 303 -22.80 24.07 22.73
CA LEU A 303 -24.20 24.43 23.03
C LEU A 303 -25.16 23.25 22.86
N ARG A 304 -24.93 22.41 21.85
CA ARG A 304 -25.80 21.28 21.52
C ARG A 304 -25.63 20.10 22.49
N TYR A 305 -24.42 19.84 22.96
CA TYR A 305 -24.09 18.67 23.79
C TYR A 305 -23.75 19.00 25.25
N GLY A 306 -23.58 20.28 25.59
CA GLY A 306 -23.10 20.80 26.88
C GLY A 306 -24.08 20.69 28.06
N GLY A 307 -25.28 20.15 27.87
CA GLY A 307 -26.18 19.76 28.97
C GLY A 307 -26.64 20.90 29.88
N LYS A 308 -26.75 22.14 29.36
CA LYS A 308 -27.05 23.37 30.11
C LYS A 308 -25.97 23.81 31.12
N GLY A 309 -24.81 23.15 31.15
CA GLY A 309 -23.68 23.55 31.98
C GLY A 309 -22.87 24.69 31.35
N THR A 310 -22.10 25.41 32.17
CA THR A 310 -21.25 26.50 31.70
C THR A 310 -20.22 26.05 30.66
N ILE A 311 -20.12 26.79 29.56
CA ILE A 311 -19.09 26.62 28.52
C ILE A 311 -17.93 27.57 28.83
N ASP A 312 -16.72 27.03 29.01
CA ASP A 312 -15.53 27.82 29.29
C ASP A 312 -14.69 27.96 28.01
N VAL A 313 -14.50 29.19 27.52
CA VAL A 313 -13.70 29.50 26.33
C VAL A 313 -12.45 30.27 26.73
N ARG A 314 -11.27 29.75 26.35
CA ARG A 314 -9.97 30.39 26.67
C ARG A 314 -9.14 30.62 25.42
N VAL A 315 -8.53 31.79 25.33
CA VAL A 315 -7.59 32.13 24.26
C VAL A 315 -6.29 32.62 24.88
N TYR A 316 -5.18 31.96 24.57
CA TYR A 316 -3.87 32.29 25.12
C TYR A 316 -2.74 31.88 24.19
N THR A 317 -1.55 32.41 24.42
CA THR A 317 -0.32 32.00 23.74
C THR A 317 0.47 31.05 24.64
N GLN A 318 0.93 29.92 24.09
CA GLN A 318 1.85 29.01 24.79
C GLN A 318 2.81 28.38 23.79
N ASP A 319 4.09 28.29 24.15
CA ASP A 319 5.13 27.63 23.33
C ASP A 319 5.27 28.21 21.90
N GLY A 320 5.01 29.51 21.73
CA GLY A 320 5.04 30.17 20.41
C GLY A 320 3.83 29.85 19.52
N GLN A 321 2.78 29.26 20.08
CA GLN A 321 1.53 28.92 19.39
C GLN A 321 0.34 29.64 20.02
N ALA A 322 -0.63 30.02 19.19
CA ALA A 322 -1.95 30.46 19.64
C ALA A 322 -2.79 29.23 20.02
N ARG A 323 -3.43 29.26 21.20
CA ARG A 323 -4.33 28.20 21.66
C ARG A 323 -5.73 28.74 21.91
N VAL A 324 -6.72 28.03 21.39
CA VAL A 324 -8.14 28.23 21.69
C VAL A 324 -8.69 26.97 22.33
N GLU A 325 -9.21 27.09 23.54
CA GLU A 325 -9.84 26.01 24.28
C GLU A 325 -11.34 26.27 24.41
N VAL A 326 -12.15 25.28 24.08
CA VAL A 326 -13.60 25.28 24.28
C VAL A 326 -13.94 24.07 25.14
N LYS A 327 -14.38 24.33 26.38
CA LYS A 327 -14.76 23.30 27.33
C LYS A 327 -16.25 23.33 27.59
N ASP A 328 -16.93 22.22 27.37
CA ASP A 328 -18.31 21.99 27.80
C ASP A 328 -18.36 21.08 29.04
N ARG A 329 -19.52 21.05 29.71
CA ARG A 329 -19.81 20.17 30.86
C ARG A 329 -20.92 19.16 30.53
N GLY A 330 -20.96 18.75 29.27
CA GLY A 330 -22.01 17.93 28.69
C GLY A 330 -21.84 16.43 28.95
N ILE A 331 -22.45 15.65 28.05
CA ILE A 331 -22.49 14.18 28.10
C ILE A 331 -21.10 13.52 28.06
N GLY A 332 -20.09 14.23 27.55
CA GLY A 332 -18.75 13.69 27.33
C GLY A 332 -18.66 12.64 26.21
N ILE A 333 -17.44 12.22 25.90
CA ILE A 333 -17.08 11.36 24.77
C ILE A 333 -16.21 10.21 25.30
N SER A 334 -16.58 8.96 24.97
CA SER A 334 -15.78 7.78 25.33
C SER A 334 -14.40 7.80 24.66
N GLU A 335 -13.40 7.19 25.29
CA GLU A 335 -12.02 7.14 24.78
C GLU A 335 -11.92 6.53 23.37
N GLU A 336 -12.70 5.48 23.09
CA GLU A 336 -12.78 4.87 21.76
C GLU A 336 -13.28 5.85 20.69
N ASN A 337 -14.23 6.73 21.05
CA ASN A 337 -14.85 7.65 20.11
C ASN A 337 -14.04 8.94 19.93
N GLN A 338 -13.18 9.32 20.87
CA GLN A 338 -12.39 10.56 20.79
C GLN A 338 -11.51 10.66 19.53
N ARG A 339 -11.04 9.53 18.99
CA ARG A 339 -10.32 9.52 17.69
C ARG A 339 -11.27 9.46 16.50
N ARG A 340 -12.45 8.88 16.66
CA ARG A 340 -13.43 8.65 15.58
C ARG A 340 -14.22 9.91 15.25
N ILE A 341 -14.47 10.81 16.22
CA ILE A 341 -15.26 12.03 15.98
C ILE A 341 -14.66 12.99 14.94
N PHE A 342 -13.35 12.88 14.66
CA PHE A 342 -12.68 13.65 13.61
C PHE A 342 -12.75 12.96 12.24
N GLN A 343 -13.19 11.71 12.17
CA GLN A 343 -13.40 11.02 10.89
C GLN A 343 -14.70 11.49 10.22
N GLN A 344 -14.74 11.38 8.90
CA GLN A 344 -15.90 11.80 8.11
C GLN A 344 -17.12 10.95 8.46
N PHE A 345 -18.28 11.59 8.64
CA PHE A 345 -19.60 10.97 8.86
C PHE A 345 -19.74 10.23 10.19
N GLU A 346 -18.78 10.35 11.10
CA GLU A 346 -18.86 9.69 12.40
C GLU A 346 -19.82 10.39 13.36
N ARG A 347 -20.60 9.59 14.09
CA ARG A 347 -21.59 10.05 15.07
C ARG A 347 -21.54 9.17 16.32
N VAL A 348 -21.32 9.80 17.47
CA VAL A 348 -21.20 9.12 18.78
C VAL A 348 -22.51 8.49 19.26
N SER A 349 -23.66 8.83 18.69
CA SER A 349 -24.95 8.24 19.09
C SER A 349 -25.96 8.18 17.93
N ALA A 350 -26.34 6.96 17.55
CA ALA A 350 -27.41 6.68 16.58
C ALA A 350 -28.83 6.87 17.15
N LYS A 351 -28.98 6.98 18.48
CA LYS A 351 -30.28 7.03 19.18
C LYS A 351 -30.86 8.43 19.39
N THR A 352 -30.08 9.49 19.20
CA THR A 352 -30.56 10.86 19.42
C THR A 352 -30.72 11.57 18.07
N VAL A 353 -31.95 11.98 17.77
CA VAL A 353 -32.40 12.66 16.53
C VAL A 353 -31.86 14.11 16.49
N VAL A 354 -30.55 14.28 16.61
CA VAL A 354 -29.92 15.60 16.55
C VAL A 354 -29.22 15.70 15.20
N ALA A 355 -29.76 16.56 14.34
CA ALA A 355 -29.39 16.72 12.93
C ALA A 355 -27.95 17.24 12.76
N GLY A 356 -27.13 16.57 11.95
CA GLY A 356 -25.78 16.99 11.61
C GLY A 356 -25.03 15.94 10.79
N LEU A 357 -24.30 16.39 9.75
CA LEU A 357 -23.60 15.53 8.79
C LEU A 357 -22.41 14.74 9.37
N GLY A 358 -21.99 14.99 10.61
CA GLY A 358 -20.75 14.42 11.16
C GLY A 358 -19.47 14.94 10.46
N LEU A 359 -19.58 16.06 9.74
CA LEU A 359 -18.48 16.65 8.97
C LEU A 359 -17.81 17.82 9.67
N GLY A 360 -18.47 18.48 10.61
CA GLY A 360 -17.98 19.73 11.20
C GLY A 360 -16.60 19.59 11.86
N LEU A 361 -16.40 18.54 12.68
CA LEU A 361 -15.11 18.29 13.34
C LEU A 361 -14.03 17.84 12.36
N PHE A 362 -14.35 17.03 11.36
CA PHE A 362 -13.44 16.69 10.28
C PHE A 362 -12.98 17.94 9.50
N ILE A 363 -13.92 18.79 9.07
CA ILE A 363 -13.60 20.05 8.39
C ILE A 363 -12.74 20.94 9.29
N SER A 364 -13.06 20.99 10.58
CA SER A 364 -12.29 21.76 11.56
C SER A 364 -10.84 21.29 11.66
N GLU A 365 -10.62 19.97 11.75
CA GLU A 365 -9.28 19.37 11.77
C GLU A 365 -8.50 19.68 10.48
N GLN A 366 -9.15 19.57 9.32
CA GLN A 366 -8.51 19.84 8.04
C GLN A 366 -8.15 21.32 7.86
N ILE A 367 -9.02 22.24 8.30
CA ILE A 367 -8.72 23.68 8.32
C ILE A 367 -7.51 23.95 9.21
N VAL A 368 -7.52 23.45 10.45
CA VAL A 368 -6.43 23.68 11.41
C VAL A 368 -5.12 23.07 10.92
N THR A 369 -5.16 21.86 10.37
CA THR A 369 -3.99 21.19 9.77
C THR A 369 -3.43 21.98 8.60
N ALA A 370 -4.29 22.53 7.73
CA ALA A 370 -3.86 23.32 6.60
C ALA A 370 -3.22 24.67 7.02
N HIS A 371 -3.50 25.15 8.24
CA HIS A 371 -2.79 26.27 8.88
C HIS A 371 -1.49 25.84 9.61
N GLY A 372 -1.08 24.57 9.53
CA GLY A 372 0.07 24.02 10.26
C GLY A 372 -0.18 23.80 11.74
N GLY A 373 -1.44 23.82 12.17
CA GLY A 373 -1.88 23.62 13.55
C GLY A 373 -2.32 22.19 13.86
N SER A 374 -2.88 22.00 15.06
CA SER A 374 -3.53 20.75 15.47
C SER A 374 -4.77 20.99 16.33
N ILE A 375 -5.73 20.06 16.27
CA ILE A 375 -6.91 20.04 17.15
C ILE A 375 -6.90 18.76 17.98
N THR A 376 -7.16 18.87 19.28
CA THR A 376 -7.20 17.72 20.20
C THR A 376 -8.46 17.78 21.06
N VAL A 377 -8.92 16.62 21.52
CA VAL A 377 -10.05 16.50 22.44
C VAL A 377 -9.62 15.75 23.70
N GLU A 378 -10.03 16.24 24.86
CA GLU A 378 -9.92 15.56 26.15
C GLU A 378 -11.32 15.47 26.75
N SER A 379 -11.85 14.27 26.97
CA SER A 379 -13.22 14.10 27.46
C SER A 379 -13.39 12.83 28.30
N ARG A 380 -14.37 12.83 29.20
CA ARG A 380 -14.84 11.67 29.94
C ARG A 380 -16.36 11.70 29.99
N ILE A 381 -16.98 10.52 29.90
CA ILE A 381 -18.44 10.40 29.93
C ILE A 381 -18.98 11.02 31.23
N GLY A 382 -19.89 11.98 31.10
CA GLY A 382 -20.52 12.70 32.21
C GLY A 382 -19.72 13.88 32.77
N GLU A 383 -18.49 14.13 32.31
CA GLU A 383 -17.64 15.25 32.75
C GLU A 383 -17.49 16.37 31.69
N GLY A 384 -18.10 16.19 30.51
CA GLY A 384 -18.00 17.09 29.36
C GLY A 384 -16.78 16.84 28.46
N ALA A 385 -16.54 17.74 27.51
CA ALA A 385 -15.40 17.68 26.60
C ALA A 385 -14.63 19.00 26.54
N LEU A 386 -13.30 18.89 26.41
CA LEU A 386 -12.38 19.99 26.17
C LEU A 386 -11.79 19.83 24.76
N PHE A 387 -12.14 20.74 23.87
CA PHE A 387 -11.51 20.86 22.56
C PHE A 387 -10.42 21.93 22.61
N ARG A 388 -9.21 21.59 22.16
CA ARG A 388 -8.06 22.50 22.10
C ARG A 388 -7.59 22.61 20.66
N VAL A 389 -7.57 23.84 20.14
CA VAL A 389 -7.03 24.20 18.82
C VAL A 389 -5.71 24.92 19.03
N CYS A 390 -4.65 24.43 18.39
CA CYS A 390 -3.31 25.00 18.41
C CYS A 390 -2.97 25.51 17.00
N LEU A 391 -2.56 26.77 16.88
CA LEU A 391 -2.17 27.40 15.62
C LEU A 391 -0.76 28.01 15.75
N PRO A 392 0.13 27.84 14.77
CA PRO A 392 1.43 28.51 14.77
C PRO A 392 1.25 30.03 14.57
N LEU A 393 2.02 30.84 15.32
CA LEU A 393 1.99 32.31 15.26
C LEU A 393 2.72 32.90 14.05
#